data_AF-A0A2E8LK75-F1
#
_entry.id   AF-A0A2E8LK75-F1
#
_cell.length_a   1.000
_cell.length_b   1.000
_cell.length_c   1.000
_cell.angle_alpha   90.00
_cell.angle_beta   90.00
_cell.angle_gamma   90.00
#
_symmetry.space_group_name_H-M   'P 1'
#
loop_
_entity.id
_entity.type
_entity.pdbx_description
1 polymer ?
#
loop_
_entity_poly.entity_id
_entity_poly.type
_entity_poly.pdbx_seq_one_letter_code
_entity_poly.pdbx_strand_id
1 'polypeptide(L)'
;MFESLFEFLFKYRPIVFEEGELAFRPTTATFVASLLVLAAAAVALRTYQQVRANSRPIDRTILSALRLGILALLLICLFRPVLVLSQVVAQQNFLGVLVDDSRSMQIADRDGATRADFVLEQFGQGETVGPLREALADRFALRMFSFSSSTDRISGADEVGFDGTQTHLGQALDRVHEELAGVPLSGLVVVSDGADNADDPLAESLLPLQAAGVPVFTVGLGREEYTRDIQLSRVDTPRSVLKGASLVVDVVVAQTGYRGEQVSLQVEDEGRIVADQELTLPDDGEPATVRVRFTAADAGPRLFTFRITAQPDEMVTQNNERHALIVVEDNREKILYFEGEPRWEVKFLQRAVADDENLQLTVLQRTAEGKFMRIGPAEDAERLVGGFPTTREELFRFRALVLGSIEANYFTPDQLRMISDFVAERGGGLLMLGGQRSFAEGGYVGTPVEDVLPVVLDESAVDGESDFFVETDVRATRAGGTHPSTQIAETEEDSQARWLELPPITLVNQIQDVKPGATSLLTSGDESLVVLAFQRYGAGKALAFPVQDSWMWQMHADIPVDDLTHETLWRRLLRWLVDGVPARHW
;
A
#
# COMPACT_ATOMS: atom_id res chain seq x y z
N MET A 1 20.20 60.80 -41.60
CA MET A 1 21.57 61.13 -42.08
C MET A 1 22.61 60.93 -40.98
N PHE A 2 22.41 61.49 -39.78
CA PHE A 2 23.33 61.28 -38.64
C PHE A 2 23.41 59.81 -38.21
N GLU A 3 22.25 59.14 -38.02
CA GLU A 3 22.21 57.72 -37.66
C GLU A 3 22.87 56.82 -38.71
N SER A 4 22.63 57.11 -39.99
CA SER A 4 23.19 56.36 -41.13
C SER A 4 24.72 56.48 -41.20
N LEU A 5 25.25 57.67 -40.93
CA LEU A 5 26.69 57.93 -40.90
C LEU A 5 27.34 57.31 -39.65
N PHE A 6 26.64 57.35 -38.52
CA PHE A 6 27.09 56.73 -37.27
C PHE A 6 27.14 55.20 -37.39
N GLU A 7 26.09 54.59 -37.92
CA GLU A 7 26.02 53.15 -38.19
C GLU A 7 27.09 52.72 -39.22
N PHE A 8 27.40 53.55 -40.21
CA PHE A 8 28.49 53.27 -41.15
C PHE A 8 29.87 53.27 -40.47
N LEU A 9 30.14 54.22 -39.56
CA LEU A 9 31.44 54.34 -38.87
C LEU A 9 31.61 53.31 -37.75
N PHE A 10 30.53 53.00 -37.02
CA PHE A 10 30.56 52.21 -35.78
C PHE A 10 29.85 50.85 -35.88
N LYS A 11 29.36 50.48 -37.07
CA LYS A 11 28.66 49.22 -37.42
C LYS A 11 27.34 48.95 -36.70
N TYR A 12 26.99 49.71 -35.66
CA TYR A 12 25.77 49.54 -34.88
C TYR A 12 25.02 50.87 -34.75
N ARG A 13 23.70 50.78 -34.53
CA ARG A 13 22.84 51.94 -34.33
C ARG A 13 23.16 52.65 -33.01
N PRO A 14 23.00 53.99 -32.93
CA PRO A 14 23.31 54.77 -31.72
C PRO A 14 22.61 54.26 -30.45
N ILE A 15 21.38 53.75 -30.56
CA ILE A 15 20.61 53.25 -29.42
C ILE A 15 21.27 52.04 -28.73
N VAL A 16 22.00 51.22 -29.47
CA VAL A 16 22.76 50.08 -28.93
C VAL A 16 23.94 50.55 -28.09
N PHE A 17 24.46 51.76 -28.35
CA PHE A 17 25.54 52.36 -27.58
C PHE A 17 25.07 52.98 -26.27
N GLU A 18 23.79 53.35 -26.13
CA GLU A 18 23.23 53.92 -24.89
C GLU A 18 23.15 52.89 -23.76
N GLU A 19 23.01 51.60 -24.11
CA GLU A 19 22.95 50.49 -23.16
C GLU A 19 24.31 49.84 -22.88
N GLY A 20 25.37 50.26 -23.59
CA GLY A 20 26.71 49.69 -23.45
C GLY A 20 27.52 50.31 -22.31
N GLU A 21 28.30 49.50 -21.60
CA GLU A 21 29.23 49.98 -20.57
C GLU A 21 30.62 50.20 -21.18
N LEU A 22 31.17 51.41 -21.01
CA LEU A 22 32.52 51.74 -21.46
C LEU A 22 33.55 51.18 -20.47
N ALA A 23 34.34 50.22 -20.90
CA ALA A 23 35.41 49.62 -20.12
C ALA A 23 36.78 49.86 -20.75
N PHE A 24 37.82 49.98 -19.92
CA PHE A 24 39.21 49.95 -20.39
C PHE A 24 39.78 48.55 -20.16
N ARG A 25 40.47 48.00 -21.16
CA ARG A 25 41.14 46.70 -21.06
C ARG A 25 42.67 46.90 -21.13
N PRO A 26 43.30 47.42 -20.05
CA PRO A 26 44.74 47.61 -20.03
C PRO A 26 45.45 46.26 -20.06
N THR A 27 46.52 46.18 -20.83
CA THR A 27 47.43 45.03 -20.85
C THR A 27 48.72 45.39 -20.10
N THR A 28 49.54 44.41 -19.75
CA THR A 28 50.88 44.67 -19.18
C THR A 28 51.73 45.59 -20.08
N ALA A 29 51.61 45.42 -21.41
CA ALA A 29 52.24 46.29 -22.39
C ALA A 29 51.69 47.74 -22.37
N THR A 30 50.41 47.93 -22.04
CA THR A 30 49.79 49.26 -21.89
C THR A 30 50.47 50.07 -20.79
N PHE A 31 50.82 49.46 -19.66
CA PHE A 31 51.51 50.16 -18.56
C PHE A 31 52.93 50.59 -18.95
N VAL A 32 53.68 49.73 -19.67
CA VAL A 32 55.03 50.07 -20.16
C VAL A 32 54.98 51.20 -21.19
N ALA A 33 54.07 51.12 -22.15
CA ALA A 33 53.93 52.18 -23.14
C ALA A 33 53.37 53.48 -22.53
N SER A 34 52.61 53.42 -21.43
CA SER A 34 52.20 54.61 -20.66
C SER A 34 53.39 55.34 -20.04
N LEU A 35 54.36 54.60 -19.46
CA LEU A 35 55.61 55.17 -18.96
C LEU A 35 56.41 55.86 -20.07
N LEU A 36 56.48 55.26 -21.26
CA LEU A 36 57.15 55.86 -22.42
C LEU A 36 56.46 57.13 -22.90
N VAL A 37 55.13 57.16 -22.92
CA VAL A 37 54.33 58.35 -23.29
C VAL A 37 54.54 59.47 -22.27
N LEU A 38 54.57 59.16 -20.97
CA LEU A 38 54.84 60.13 -19.91
C LEU A 38 56.28 60.67 -19.99
N ALA A 39 57.26 59.81 -20.27
CA ALA A 39 58.64 60.24 -20.51
C ALA A 39 58.74 61.17 -21.74
N ALA A 40 58.05 60.84 -22.83
CA ALA A 40 57.97 61.69 -24.01
C ALA A 40 57.28 63.03 -23.73
N ALA A 41 56.24 63.05 -22.87
CA ALA A 41 55.59 64.28 -22.43
C ALA A 41 56.53 65.17 -21.60
N ALA A 42 57.31 64.58 -20.69
CA ALA A 42 58.31 65.31 -19.90
C ALA A 42 59.43 65.88 -20.79
N VAL A 43 59.92 65.11 -21.76
CA VAL A 43 60.90 65.59 -22.75
C VAL A 43 60.32 66.71 -23.60
N ALA A 44 59.08 66.58 -24.07
CA ALA A 44 58.39 67.62 -24.85
C ALA A 44 58.26 68.92 -24.04
N LEU A 45 57.77 68.84 -22.81
CA LEU A 45 57.67 70.00 -21.91
C LEU A 45 59.02 70.68 -21.70
N ARG A 46 60.08 69.90 -21.44
CA ARG A 46 61.44 70.43 -21.24
C ARG A 46 62.01 71.07 -22.50
N THR A 47 61.80 70.47 -23.68
CA THR A 47 62.26 71.05 -24.95
C THR A 47 61.55 72.36 -25.26
N TYR A 48 60.21 72.43 -25.14
CA TYR A 48 59.47 73.67 -25.37
C TYR A 48 59.76 74.76 -24.33
N GLN A 49 60.15 74.40 -23.10
CA GLN A 49 60.62 75.35 -22.08
C GLN A 49 62.04 75.88 -22.37
N GLN A 50 62.91 75.11 -23.03
CA GLN A 50 64.31 75.48 -23.30
C GLN A 50 64.52 76.22 -24.64
N VAL A 51 63.52 76.24 -25.53
CA VAL A 51 63.60 76.99 -26.79
C VAL A 51 63.64 78.50 -26.51
N ARG A 52 64.80 79.14 -26.75
CA ARG A 52 65.05 80.60 -26.62
C ARG A 52 65.21 81.31 -27.97
N ALA A 53 64.60 80.81 -29.04
CA ALA A 53 64.55 81.49 -30.34
C ALA A 53 63.29 82.37 -30.48
N ASN A 54 63.17 83.13 -31.59
CA ASN A 54 62.17 84.14 -32.01
C ASN A 54 60.65 83.82 -31.83
N SER A 55 60.27 82.81 -31.07
CA SER A 55 58.88 82.41 -30.76
C SER A 55 58.31 83.20 -29.57
N ARG A 56 57.05 83.64 -29.71
CA ARG A 56 56.32 84.32 -28.62
C ARG A 56 55.86 83.30 -27.57
N PRO A 57 55.60 83.72 -26.31
CA PRO A 57 55.14 82.82 -25.25
C PRO A 57 53.86 82.05 -25.60
N ILE A 58 52.96 82.69 -26.37
CA ILE A 58 51.69 82.12 -26.81
C ILE A 58 51.91 80.96 -27.81
N ASP A 59 52.88 81.08 -28.71
CA ASP A 59 53.15 80.01 -29.67
C ASP A 59 53.67 78.75 -28.96
N ARG A 60 54.45 78.93 -27.89
CA ARG A 60 54.99 77.84 -27.07
C ARG A 60 53.92 77.14 -26.26
N THR A 61 52.96 77.88 -25.70
CA THR A 61 51.84 77.28 -24.97
C THR A 61 50.92 76.51 -25.91
N ILE A 62 50.61 77.06 -27.10
CA ILE A 62 49.78 76.38 -28.10
C ILE A 62 50.45 75.10 -28.60
N LEU A 63 51.74 75.15 -28.98
CA LEU A 63 52.45 73.98 -29.47
C LEU A 63 52.64 72.91 -28.39
N SER A 64 52.90 73.32 -27.14
CA SER A 64 52.98 72.38 -26.00
C SER A 64 51.62 71.74 -25.72
N ALA A 65 50.54 72.53 -25.74
CA ALA A 65 49.19 72.02 -25.53
C ALA A 65 48.77 71.04 -26.63
N LEU A 66 49.06 71.34 -27.89
CA LEU A 66 48.84 70.41 -29.02
C LEU A 66 49.64 69.12 -28.86
N ARG A 67 50.92 69.21 -28.47
CA ARG A 67 51.79 68.04 -28.30
C ARG A 67 51.33 67.17 -27.14
N LEU A 68 50.98 67.77 -26.00
CA LEU A 68 50.40 67.06 -24.86
C LEU A 68 49.03 66.47 -25.18
N GLY A 69 48.21 67.16 -25.97
CA GLY A 69 46.93 66.66 -26.46
C GLY A 69 47.09 65.41 -27.30
N ILE A 70 48.05 65.38 -28.23
CA ILE A 70 48.37 64.19 -29.04
C ILE A 70 48.86 63.04 -28.15
N LEU A 71 49.73 63.31 -27.18
CA LEU A 71 50.23 62.29 -26.25
C LEU A 71 49.12 61.74 -25.34
N ALA A 72 48.20 62.59 -24.88
CA ALA A 72 47.03 62.19 -24.11
C ALA A 72 46.07 61.33 -24.95
N LEU A 73 45.82 61.70 -26.20
CA LEU A 73 45.03 60.90 -27.14
C LEU A 73 45.66 59.51 -27.35
N LEU A 74 46.98 59.48 -27.59
CA LEU A 74 47.73 58.22 -27.73
C LEU A 74 47.60 57.35 -26.48
N LEU A 75 47.71 57.95 -25.29
CA LEU A 75 47.54 57.26 -24.02
C LEU A 75 46.14 56.65 -23.92
N ILE A 76 45.09 57.42 -24.20
CA ILE A 76 43.70 56.93 -24.18
C ILE A 76 43.53 55.76 -25.14
N CYS A 77 44.02 55.86 -26.38
CA CYS A 77 43.94 54.76 -27.36
C CYS A 77 44.70 53.50 -26.90
N LEU A 78 45.83 53.67 -26.21
CA LEU A 78 46.64 52.56 -25.69
C LEU A 78 45.93 51.79 -24.57
N PHE A 79 45.08 52.46 -23.80
CA PHE A 79 44.22 51.85 -22.77
C PHE A 79 43.06 51.04 -23.35
N ARG A 80 42.93 50.97 -24.69
CA ARG A 80 41.92 50.19 -25.42
C ARG A 80 40.53 50.41 -24.82
N PRO A 81 39.95 51.61 -24.96
CA PRO A 81 38.55 51.82 -24.63
C PRO A 81 37.72 50.86 -25.49
N VAL A 82 36.96 49.99 -24.84
CA VAL A 82 36.04 49.06 -25.49
C VAL A 82 34.66 49.29 -24.92
N LEU A 83 33.66 49.20 -25.77
CA LEU A 83 32.27 49.19 -25.34
C LEU A 83 31.81 47.74 -25.23
N VAL A 84 31.33 47.32 -24.07
CA VAL A 84 30.81 45.97 -23.84
C VAL A 84 29.30 46.01 -24.02
N LEU A 85 28.80 45.18 -24.92
CA LEU A 85 27.38 45.03 -25.24
C LEU A 85 26.92 43.62 -24.83
N SER A 86 25.89 43.52 -24.00
CA SER A 86 25.30 42.25 -23.57
C SER A 86 24.03 42.00 -24.39
N GLN A 87 24.03 41.01 -25.28
CA GLN A 87 22.82 40.57 -25.99
C GLN A 87 22.42 39.16 -25.56
N VAL A 88 21.12 38.96 -25.28
CA VAL A 88 20.53 37.64 -25.06
C VAL A 88 20.36 36.98 -26.43
N VAL A 89 21.09 35.89 -26.69
CA VAL A 89 20.99 35.14 -27.94
C VAL A 89 19.86 34.12 -27.81
N ALA A 90 18.81 34.26 -28.62
CA ALA A 90 17.71 33.29 -28.70
C ALA A 90 18.21 31.91 -29.17
N GLN A 91 17.57 30.83 -28.68
CA GLN A 91 17.90 29.40 -28.91
C GLN A 91 19.08 28.79 -28.14
N GLN A 92 19.60 29.45 -27.10
CA GLN A 92 20.55 28.82 -26.16
C GLN A 92 19.93 28.44 -24.82
N ASN A 93 18.60 28.46 -24.68
CA ASN A 93 17.90 28.21 -23.43
C ASN A 93 16.89 27.08 -23.63
N PHE A 94 17.06 25.97 -22.92
CA PHE A 94 16.21 24.78 -23.01
C PHE A 94 15.06 24.88 -22.02
N LEU A 95 13.89 24.37 -22.41
CA LEU A 95 12.71 24.25 -21.55
C LEU A 95 12.24 22.79 -21.57
N GLY A 96 12.22 22.16 -20.40
CA GLY A 96 11.65 20.83 -20.22
C GLY A 96 10.13 20.92 -20.07
N VAL A 97 9.39 20.09 -20.80
CA VAL A 97 7.93 19.96 -20.68
C VAL A 97 7.62 18.53 -20.30
N LEU A 98 7.00 18.32 -19.14
CA LEU A 98 6.60 17.03 -18.62
C LEU A 98 5.08 16.93 -18.78
N VAL A 99 4.64 15.87 -19.45
CA VAL A 99 3.24 15.57 -19.69
C VAL A 99 2.88 14.30 -18.93
N ASP A 100 1.84 14.39 -18.12
CA ASP A 100 1.31 13.24 -17.40
C ASP A 100 0.65 12.25 -18.37
N ASP A 101 1.05 10.99 -18.27
CA ASP A 101 0.62 9.85 -19.09
C ASP A 101 -0.24 8.87 -18.27
N SER A 102 -0.71 9.28 -17.09
CA SER A 102 -1.58 8.47 -16.24
C SER A 102 -3.01 8.41 -16.75
N ARG A 103 -3.73 7.36 -16.33
CA ARG A 103 -5.15 7.13 -16.68
C ARG A 103 -6.08 8.24 -16.22
N SER A 104 -5.74 8.99 -15.18
CA SER A 104 -6.57 10.11 -14.72
C SER A 104 -6.67 11.24 -15.75
N MET A 105 -5.73 11.30 -16.70
CA MET A 105 -5.77 12.24 -17.82
C MET A 105 -6.90 11.92 -18.82
N GLN A 106 -7.44 10.70 -18.81
CA GLN A 106 -8.60 10.31 -19.62
C GLN A 106 -9.94 10.77 -19.01
N ILE A 107 -9.95 11.33 -17.79
CA ILE A 107 -11.17 11.81 -17.13
C ILE A 107 -11.72 13.03 -17.89
N ALA A 108 -13.03 13.01 -18.17
CA ALA A 108 -13.74 14.08 -18.85
C ALA A 108 -14.40 15.04 -17.86
N ASP A 109 -13.64 16.03 -17.36
CA ASP A 109 -14.11 16.99 -16.34
C ASP A 109 -14.31 18.44 -16.85
N ARG A 110 -14.00 18.69 -18.13
CA ARG A 110 -14.21 19.98 -18.80
C ARG A 110 -15.20 19.86 -19.96
N ASP A 111 -16.47 20.11 -19.69
CA ASP A 111 -17.55 20.17 -20.70
C ASP A 111 -17.62 18.94 -21.62
N GLY A 112 -17.25 17.75 -21.10
CA GLY A 112 -17.24 16.49 -21.83
C GLY A 112 -15.96 16.18 -22.62
N ALA A 113 -14.96 17.06 -22.60
CA ALA A 113 -13.62 16.80 -23.12
C ALA A 113 -12.71 16.23 -22.01
N THR A 114 -11.79 15.35 -22.40
CA THR A 114 -10.80 14.76 -21.48
C THR A 114 -9.66 15.73 -21.19
N ARG A 115 -8.95 15.53 -20.07
CA ARG A 115 -7.73 16.30 -19.78
C ARG A 115 -6.64 16.05 -20.84
N ALA A 116 -6.59 14.84 -21.39
CA ALA A 116 -5.73 14.46 -22.51
C ALA A 116 -6.03 15.27 -23.79
N ASP A 117 -7.30 15.53 -24.09
CA ASP A 117 -7.68 16.35 -25.26
C ASP A 117 -7.09 17.76 -25.16
N PHE A 118 -7.04 18.34 -23.96
CA PHE A 118 -6.39 19.64 -23.74
C PHE A 118 -4.89 19.58 -24.04
N VAL A 119 -4.20 18.51 -23.61
CA VAL A 119 -2.77 18.33 -23.88
C VAL A 119 -2.54 18.24 -25.39
N LEU A 120 -3.32 17.41 -26.09
CA LEU A 120 -3.22 17.23 -27.54
C LEU A 120 -3.55 18.51 -28.31
N GLU A 121 -4.55 19.28 -27.86
CA GLU A 121 -4.90 20.56 -28.48
C GLU A 121 -3.80 21.62 -28.30
N GLN A 122 -3.24 21.74 -27.09
CA GLN A 122 -2.28 22.81 -26.77
C GLN A 122 -0.85 22.51 -27.22
N PHE A 123 -0.43 21.24 -27.18
CA PHE A 123 0.92 20.82 -27.56
C PHE A 123 0.99 20.26 -28.99
N GLY A 124 -0.15 19.86 -29.56
CA GLY A 124 -0.29 19.40 -30.94
C GLY A 124 -0.50 17.89 -31.05
N GLN A 125 -1.08 17.49 -32.18
CA GLN A 125 -1.33 16.10 -32.54
C GLN A 125 -0.87 15.86 -33.99
N GLY A 126 -0.02 14.87 -34.21
CA GLY A 126 0.55 14.56 -35.52
C GLY A 126 1.34 15.74 -36.12
N GLU A 127 1.00 16.17 -37.34
CA GLU A 127 1.70 17.27 -38.02
C GLU A 127 1.30 18.67 -37.53
N THR A 128 0.24 18.80 -36.72
CA THR A 128 -0.26 20.11 -36.26
C THR A 128 0.45 20.55 -34.99
N VAL A 129 1.08 21.72 -35.04
CA VAL A 129 1.70 22.36 -33.87
C VAL A 129 0.61 23.05 -33.05
N GLY A 130 0.47 22.69 -31.77
CA GLY A 130 -0.47 23.35 -30.88
C GLY A 130 -0.01 24.77 -30.51
N PRO A 131 -0.93 25.70 -30.18
CA PRO A 131 -0.64 27.11 -29.96
C PRO A 131 0.32 27.35 -28.80
N LEU A 132 0.25 26.54 -27.74
CA LEU A 132 1.15 26.67 -26.60
C LEU A 132 2.56 26.18 -26.96
N ARG A 133 2.67 25.07 -27.71
CA ARG A 133 3.98 24.58 -28.19
C ARG A 133 4.65 25.59 -29.11
N GLU A 134 3.89 26.22 -30.01
CA GLU A 134 4.42 27.26 -30.91
C GLU A 134 4.92 28.46 -30.13
N ALA A 135 4.11 29.01 -29.21
CA ALA A 135 4.48 30.17 -28.40
C ALA A 135 5.72 29.92 -27.51
N LEU A 136 5.89 28.68 -27.02
CA LEU A 136 7.08 28.28 -26.26
C LEU A 136 8.30 28.05 -27.15
N ALA A 137 8.11 27.45 -28.33
CA ALA A 137 9.18 27.17 -29.28
C ALA A 137 9.79 28.45 -29.89
N ASP A 138 9.02 29.54 -29.97
CA ASP A 138 9.52 30.85 -30.41
C ASP A 138 10.63 31.41 -29.50
N ARG A 139 10.64 31.03 -28.21
CA ARG A 139 11.56 31.56 -27.20
C ARG A 139 12.57 30.52 -26.68
N PHE A 140 12.19 29.25 -26.65
CA PHE A 140 12.94 28.18 -25.99
C PHE A 140 13.14 26.96 -26.90
N ALA A 141 14.24 26.24 -26.69
CA ALA A 141 14.42 24.91 -27.28
C ALA A 141 13.70 23.87 -26.42
N LEU A 142 12.57 23.34 -26.90
CA LEU A 142 11.73 22.42 -26.13
C LEU A 142 12.31 21.01 -26.05
N ARG A 143 12.14 20.39 -24.89
CA ARG A 143 12.39 18.97 -24.62
C ARG A 143 11.18 18.40 -23.91
N MET A 144 10.45 17.52 -24.57
CA MET A 144 9.22 16.94 -24.04
C MET A 144 9.49 15.57 -23.42
N PHE A 145 8.76 15.29 -22.35
CA PHE A 145 8.81 14.05 -21.60
C PHE A 145 7.38 13.61 -21.26
N SER A 146 7.10 12.32 -21.34
CA SER A 146 5.92 11.71 -20.73
C SER A 146 6.31 11.11 -19.38
N PHE A 147 5.39 11.12 -18.42
CA PHE A 147 5.61 10.43 -17.15
C PHE A 147 4.37 9.75 -16.61
N SER A 148 4.56 8.57 -16.05
CA SER A 148 3.57 7.83 -15.27
C SER A 148 4.28 7.10 -14.12
N SER A 149 4.49 5.78 -14.25
CA SER A 149 5.37 4.98 -13.38
C SER A 149 6.85 5.03 -13.80
N SER A 150 7.12 5.47 -15.03
CA SER A 150 8.43 5.78 -15.58
C SER A 150 8.39 7.12 -16.29
N THR A 151 9.55 7.67 -16.65
CA THR A 151 9.65 8.92 -17.40
C THR A 151 10.49 8.72 -18.64
N ASP A 152 9.90 9.06 -19.79
CA ASP A 152 10.47 8.82 -21.10
C ASP A 152 10.45 10.10 -21.94
N ARG A 153 11.42 10.24 -22.82
CA ARG A 153 11.52 11.39 -23.71
C ARG A 153 10.65 11.17 -24.95
N ILE A 154 9.84 12.17 -25.26
CA ILE A 154 8.92 12.12 -26.40
C ILE A 154 9.23 13.22 -27.41
N SER A 155 8.88 12.98 -28.67
CA SER A 155 9.03 13.97 -29.75
C SER A 155 7.83 14.92 -29.81
N GLY A 156 6.66 14.45 -29.39
CA GLY A 156 5.39 15.16 -29.43
C GLY A 156 4.39 14.54 -28.45
N ALA A 157 3.29 15.27 -28.18
CA ALA A 157 2.25 14.82 -27.26
C ALA A 157 1.40 13.66 -27.81
N ASP A 158 1.53 13.34 -29.10
CA ASP A 158 0.88 12.22 -29.77
C ASP A 158 1.50 10.85 -29.44
N GLU A 159 2.69 10.83 -28.86
CA GLU A 159 3.34 9.61 -28.36
C GLU A 159 2.81 9.20 -26.95
N VAL A 160 1.95 10.01 -26.34
CA VAL A 160 1.39 9.80 -24.99
C VAL A 160 0.13 8.92 -25.08
N GLY A 161 0.11 7.79 -24.36
CA GLY A 161 -0.98 6.79 -24.42
C GLY A 161 -2.09 7.01 -23.39
N PHE A 162 -1.78 7.74 -22.32
CA PHE A 162 -2.61 7.99 -21.15
C PHE A 162 -3.09 6.70 -20.46
N ASP A 163 -2.29 5.62 -20.49
CA ASP A 163 -2.64 4.30 -19.94
C ASP A 163 -1.88 3.95 -18.65
N GLY A 164 -1.02 4.86 -18.17
CA GLY A 164 -0.22 4.71 -16.96
C GLY A 164 -1.05 4.52 -15.70
N THR A 165 -0.68 3.54 -14.89
CA THR A 165 -1.40 3.17 -13.65
C THR A 165 -0.99 3.98 -12.42
N GLN A 166 0.07 4.78 -12.54
CA GLN A 166 0.65 5.57 -11.45
C GLN A 166 1.08 6.94 -11.99
N THR A 167 1.09 7.94 -11.13
CA THR A 167 1.61 9.28 -11.37
C THR A 167 2.76 9.48 -10.38
N HIS A 168 4.01 9.37 -10.86
CA HIS A 168 5.20 9.42 -10.02
C HIS A 168 6.02 10.69 -10.30
N LEU A 169 5.54 11.82 -9.77
CA LEU A 169 6.03 13.15 -10.14
C LEU A 169 7.47 13.40 -9.67
N GLY A 170 7.86 12.89 -8.50
CA GLY A 170 9.22 13.04 -7.97
C GLY A 170 10.29 12.45 -8.89
N GLN A 171 10.16 11.15 -9.21
CA GLN A 171 11.04 10.47 -10.16
C GLN A 171 11.09 11.17 -11.53
N ALA A 172 9.96 11.71 -12.01
CA ALA A 172 9.93 12.43 -13.27
C ALA A 172 10.77 13.70 -13.24
N LEU A 173 10.67 14.47 -12.15
CA LEU A 173 11.49 15.67 -11.95
C LEU A 173 12.98 15.34 -11.84
N ASP A 174 13.34 14.29 -11.08
CA ASP A 174 14.73 13.86 -10.92
C ASP A 174 15.33 13.41 -12.25
N ARG A 175 14.59 12.56 -13.00
CA ARG A 175 15.04 12.04 -14.29
C ARG A 175 15.23 13.13 -15.34
N VAL A 176 14.30 14.10 -15.41
CA VAL A 176 14.42 15.23 -16.33
C VAL A 176 15.56 16.15 -15.91
N HIS A 177 15.77 16.37 -14.61
CA HIS A 177 16.91 17.15 -14.11
C HIS A 177 18.25 16.51 -14.53
N GLU A 178 18.38 15.19 -14.36
CA GLU A 178 19.59 14.45 -14.76
C GLU A 178 19.84 14.50 -16.27
N GLU A 179 18.81 14.28 -17.09
CA GLU A 179 18.96 14.31 -18.56
C GLU A 179 19.33 15.71 -19.06
N LEU A 180 18.80 16.76 -18.42
CA LEU A 180 19.02 18.15 -18.82
C LEU A 180 20.20 18.82 -18.10
N ALA A 181 20.92 18.13 -17.21
CA ALA A 181 22.06 18.68 -16.47
C ALA A 181 23.19 19.24 -17.37
N GLY A 182 23.30 18.73 -18.60
CA GLY A 182 24.31 19.14 -19.58
C GLY A 182 23.92 20.35 -20.45
N VAL A 183 22.70 20.88 -20.30
CA VAL A 183 22.21 22.00 -21.11
C VAL A 183 21.79 23.18 -20.24
N PRO A 184 21.85 24.42 -20.76
CA PRO A 184 21.33 25.61 -20.08
C PRO A 184 19.79 25.56 -19.97
N LEU A 185 19.31 24.89 -18.93
CA LEU A 185 17.89 24.73 -18.60
C LEU A 185 17.33 26.02 -17.99
N SER A 186 16.28 26.57 -18.59
CA SER A 186 15.59 27.79 -18.12
C SER A 186 14.44 27.50 -17.17
N GLY A 187 13.92 26.28 -17.16
CA GLY A 187 12.81 25.87 -16.30
C GLY A 187 12.22 24.53 -16.73
N LEU A 188 11.28 24.05 -15.94
CA LEU A 188 10.44 22.88 -16.23
C LEU A 188 8.97 23.30 -16.22
N VAL A 189 8.19 22.77 -17.16
CA VAL A 189 6.73 22.91 -17.20
C VAL A 189 6.12 21.53 -16.97
N VAL A 190 5.35 21.36 -15.92
CA VAL A 190 4.65 20.11 -15.59
C VAL A 190 3.18 20.28 -15.93
N VAL A 191 2.63 19.39 -16.75
CA VAL A 191 1.23 19.35 -17.17
C VAL A 191 0.62 18.06 -16.62
N SER A 192 -0.20 18.17 -15.58
CA SER A 192 -0.74 17.04 -14.81
C SER A 192 -1.98 17.47 -14.04
N ASP A 193 -2.79 16.52 -13.58
CA ASP A 193 -3.84 16.77 -12.59
C ASP A 193 -3.30 16.91 -11.15
N GLY A 194 -2.01 16.62 -10.94
CA GLY A 194 -1.33 16.75 -9.66
C GLY A 194 -1.61 15.62 -8.67
N ALA A 195 -2.28 14.54 -9.10
CA ALA A 195 -2.61 13.40 -8.26
C ALA A 195 -1.43 12.42 -8.11
N ASP A 196 -0.30 12.91 -7.59
CA ASP A 196 0.88 12.10 -7.27
C ASP A 196 0.52 11.01 -6.25
N ASN A 197 0.70 9.75 -6.65
CA ASN A 197 0.39 8.56 -5.84
C ASN A 197 1.62 7.68 -5.65
N ALA A 198 2.79 8.31 -5.66
CA ALA A 198 4.05 7.75 -5.20
C ALA A 198 4.14 7.77 -3.66
N ASP A 199 4.91 6.84 -3.09
CA ASP A 199 5.17 6.81 -1.65
C ASP A 199 6.26 7.83 -1.23
N ASP A 200 7.04 8.34 -2.19
CA ASP A 200 8.19 9.21 -1.94
C ASP A 200 7.78 10.70 -1.76
N PRO A 201 8.37 11.43 -0.79
CA PRO A 201 8.07 12.84 -0.62
C PRO A 201 8.59 13.68 -1.80
N LEU A 202 7.69 14.33 -2.53
CA LEU A 202 8.02 15.23 -3.64
C LEU A 202 9.02 16.36 -3.27
N ALA A 203 9.03 16.76 -1.99
CA ALA A 203 9.93 17.80 -1.49
C ALA A 203 11.43 17.45 -1.69
N GLU A 204 11.80 16.17 -1.64
CA GLU A 204 13.19 15.75 -1.82
C GLU A 204 13.65 15.92 -3.27
N SER A 205 12.83 15.52 -4.24
CA SER A 205 13.10 15.68 -5.68
C SER A 205 13.15 17.15 -6.14
N LEU A 206 12.59 18.08 -5.36
CA LEU A 206 12.65 19.51 -5.65
C LEU A 206 13.96 20.18 -5.19
N LEU A 207 14.70 19.59 -4.24
CA LEU A 207 15.92 20.18 -3.69
C LEU A 207 17.03 20.38 -4.74
N PRO A 208 17.34 19.41 -5.64
CA PRO A 208 18.36 19.60 -6.68
C PRO A 208 17.98 20.72 -7.66
N LEU A 209 16.71 20.78 -8.04
CA LEU A 209 16.17 21.82 -8.92
C LEU A 209 16.27 23.21 -8.28
N GLN A 210 15.96 23.32 -6.99
CA GLN A 210 16.09 24.55 -6.23
C GLN A 210 17.56 24.99 -6.09
N ALA A 211 18.47 24.05 -5.81
CA ALA A 211 19.91 24.32 -5.74
C ALA A 211 20.50 24.76 -7.09
N ALA A 212 19.97 24.23 -8.19
CA ALA A 212 20.32 24.63 -9.55
C ALA A 212 19.64 25.94 -10.00
N GLY A 213 18.70 26.48 -9.22
CA GLY A 213 17.94 27.68 -9.57
C GLY A 213 16.97 27.48 -10.73
N VAL A 214 16.52 26.25 -10.98
CA VAL A 214 15.60 25.88 -12.06
C VAL A 214 14.16 26.04 -11.57
N PRO A 215 13.36 26.98 -12.11
CA PRO A 215 11.95 27.11 -11.74
C PRO A 215 11.11 25.97 -12.33
N VAL A 216 10.16 25.46 -11.54
CA VAL A 216 9.14 24.51 -11.97
C VAL A 216 7.80 25.23 -12.07
N PHE A 217 7.19 25.19 -13.25
CA PHE A 217 5.88 25.77 -13.55
C PHE A 217 4.86 24.64 -13.68
N THR A 218 3.76 24.70 -12.94
CA THR A 218 2.71 23.68 -12.98
C THR A 218 1.50 24.18 -13.75
N VAL A 219 1.00 23.34 -14.66
CA VAL A 219 -0.27 23.50 -15.36
C VAL A 219 -1.18 22.39 -14.84
N GLY A 220 -1.98 22.73 -13.84
CA GLY A 220 -2.98 21.82 -13.26
C GLY A 220 -4.13 21.60 -14.22
N LEU A 221 -4.45 20.33 -14.50
CA LEU A 221 -5.56 19.94 -15.35
C LEU A 221 -6.67 19.29 -14.54
N GLY A 222 -7.90 19.72 -14.81
CA GLY A 222 -9.09 19.16 -14.20
C GLY A 222 -9.63 19.96 -13.02
N ARG A 223 -10.51 19.33 -12.24
CA ARG A 223 -11.15 19.94 -11.07
C ARG A 223 -10.47 19.50 -9.78
N GLU A 224 -10.36 20.42 -8.83
CA GLU A 224 -9.79 20.15 -7.49
C GLU A 224 -10.73 19.28 -6.63
N GLU A 225 -12.04 19.36 -6.86
CA GLU A 225 -13.06 18.58 -6.14
C GLU A 225 -14.03 17.94 -7.12
N TYR A 226 -14.31 16.64 -6.92
CA TYR A 226 -15.36 15.93 -7.63
C TYR A 226 -16.71 16.23 -6.97
N THR A 227 -17.72 16.59 -7.77
CA THR A 227 -19.06 16.91 -7.25
C THR A 227 -19.92 15.66 -7.02
N ARG A 228 -19.65 14.59 -7.79
CA ARG A 228 -20.37 13.32 -7.76
C ARG A 228 -19.43 12.17 -8.09
N ASP A 229 -19.05 11.41 -7.08
CA ASP A 229 -18.14 10.27 -7.19
C ASP A 229 -18.42 9.24 -6.12
N ILE A 230 -18.31 7.96 -6.47
CA ILE A 230 -18.31 6.85 -5.53
C ILE A 230 -16.98 6.12 -5.71
N GLN A 231 -16.34 5.77 -4.61
CA GLN A 231 -15.04 5.10 -4.64
C GLN A 231 -14.99 3.93 -3.68
N LEU A 232 -14.55 2.79 -4.21
CA LEU A 232 -14.07 1.67 -3.41
C LEU A 232 -12.65 1.96 -2.93
N SER A 233 -12.53 2.51 -1.73
CA SER A 233 -11.25 2.94 -1.16
C SER A 233 -10.38 1.76 -0.73
N ARG A 234 -10.99 0.73 -0.09
CA ARG A 234 -10.24 -0.43 0.42
C ARG A 234 -11.10 -1.68 0.41
N VAL A 235 -10.48 -2.81 0.08
CA VAL A 235 -11.07 -4.15 0.19
C VAL A 235 -10.10 -5.00 1.00
N ASP A 236 -10.53 -5.52 2.16
CA ASP A 236 -9.68 -6.35 3.01
C ASP A 236 -9.96 -7.85 2.79
N THR A 237 -9.12 -8.49 1.97
CA THR A 237 -9.28 -9.90 1.61
C THR A 237 -8.13 -10.76 2.12
N PRO A 238 -8.39 -12.02 2.54
CA PRO A 238 -7.32 -12.98 2.80
C PRO A 238 -6.55 -13.31 1.51
N ARG A 239 -5.28 -13.67 1.65
CA ARG A 239 -4.41 -14.03 0.50
C ARG A 239 -4.70 -15.43 -0.05
N SER A 240 -5.05 -16.37 0.82
CA SER A 240 -5.42 -17.73 0.44
C SER A 240 -6.51 -18.29 1.36
N VAL A 241 -7.32 -19.18 0.80
CA VAL A 241 -8.50 -19.78 1.45
C VAL A 241 -8.70 -21.20 0.93
N LEU A 242 -9.38 -22.05 1.69
CA LEU A 242 -9.76 -23.38 1.19
C LEU A 242 -10.95 -23.30 0.23
N LYS A 243 -10.97 -24.21 -0.75
CA LYS A 243 -12.13 -24.42 -1.61
C LYS A 243 -13.41 -24.65 -0.79
N GLY A 244 -14.49 -23.97 -1.17
CA GLY A 244 -15.78 -23.99 -0.47
C GLY A 244 -15.80 -23.20 0.86
N ALA A 245 -14.75 -22.46 1.21
CA ALA A 245 -14.77 -21.59 2.37
C ALA A 245 -15.71 -20.40 2.16
N SER A 246 -16.46 -20.04 3.21
CA SER A 246 -17.26 -18.82 3.27
C SER A 246 -16.38 -17.68 3.79
N LEU A 247 -16.29 -16.61 3.00
CA LEU A 247 -15.48 -15.44 3.27
C LEU A 247 -16.36 -14.29 3.73
N VAL A 248 -15.83 -13.50 4.65
CA VAL A 248 -16.39 -12.23 5.08
C VAL A 248 -15.34 -11.17 4.80
N VAL A 249 -15.64 -10.26 3.89
CA VAL A 249 -14.73 -9.21 3.43
C VAL A 249 -15.29 -7.86 3.82
N ASP A 250 -14.47 -7.04 4.49
CA ASP A 250 -14.78 -5.65 4.78
C ASP A 250 -14.40 -4.78 3.57
N VAL A 251 -15.40 -4.10 3.00
CA VAL A 251 -15.24 -3.17 1.88
C VAL A 251 -15.52 -1.75 2.38
N VAL A 252 -14.56 -0.86 2.18
CA VAL A 252 -14.67 0.56 2.53
C VAL A 252 -15.08 1.33 1.29
N VAL A 253 -16.25 1.95 1.36
CA VAL A 253 -16.84 2.77 0.31
C VAL A 253 -16.82 4.22 0.77
N ALA A 254 -16.24 5.10 -0.03
CA ALA A 254 -16.32 6.55 0.12
C ALA A 254 -17.21 7.13 -0.97
N GLN A 255 -17.92 8.21 -0.67
CA GLN A 255 -18.83 8.85 -1.63
C GLN A 255 -18.83 10.35 -1.45
N THR A 256 -19.11 11.06 -2.54
CA THR A 256 -19.44 12.49 -2.55
C THR A 256 -20.63 12.71 -3.46
N GLY A 257 -21.69 13.36 -2.96
CA GLY A 257 -22.82 13.81 -3.77
C GLY A 257 -23.94 12.78 -3.98
N TYR A 258 -23.86 11.61 -3.35
CA TYR A 258 -24.83 10.51 -3.39
C TYR A 258 -25.40 10.15 -2.00
N ARG A 259 -25.36 11.10 -1.06
CA ARG A 259 -25.86 10.93 0.31
C ARG A 259 -27.26 10.29 0.35
N GLY A 260 -27.38 9.19 1.10
CA GLY A 260 -28.65 8.51 1.36
C GLY A 260 -29.21 7.70 0.19
N GLU A 261 -28.49 7.61 -0.93
CA GLU A 261 -28.85 6.72 -2.02
C GLU A 261 -28.52 5.26 -1.66
N GLN A 262 -29.36 4.34 -2.14
CA GLN A 262 -29.13 2.90 -2.00
C GLN A 262 -28.44 2.39 -3.24
N VAL A 263 -27.27 1.80 -3.06
CA VAL A 263 -26.48 1.21 -4.13
C VAL A 263 -26.19 -0.26 -3.82
N SER A 264 -26.00 -1.07 -4.86
CA SER A 264 -25.64 -2.49 -4.73
C SER A 264 -24.14 -2.66 -4.96
N LEU A 265 -23.48 -3.31 -4.01
CA LEU A 265 -22.11 -3.79 -4.08
C LEU A 265 -22.13 -5.25 -4.52
N GLN A 266 -21.66 -5.50 -5.73
CA GLN A 266 -21.56 -6.83 -6.32
C GLN A 266 -20.14 -7.36 -6.21
N VAL A 267 -20.03 -8.65 -5.86
CA VAL A 267 -18.77 -9.39 -5.89
C VAL A 267 -18.85 -10.39 -7.03
N GLU A 268 -17.94 -10.26 -7.98
CA GLU A 268 -17.80 -11.14 -9.14
C GLU A 268 -16.57 -12.03 -8.97
N ASP A 269 -16.72 -13.30 -9.34
CA ASP A 269 -15.66 -14.30 -9.40
C ASP A 269 -15.46 -14.71 -10.86
N GLU A 270 -14.42 -14.19 -11.51
CA GLU A 270 -14.19 -14.29 -12.97
C GLU A 270 -15.45 -13.95 -13.82
N GLY A 271 -16.20 -12.92 -13.41
CA GLY A 271 -17.38 -12.43 -14.12
C GLY A 271 -18.70 -13.10 -13.73
N ARG A 272 -18.71 -14.06 -12.80
CA ARG A 272 -19.94 -14.59 -12.18
C ARG A 272 -20.21 -13.86 -10.87
N ILE A 273 -21.39 -13.24 -10.72
CA ILE A 273 -21.79 -12.64 -9.43
C ILE A 273 -21.93 -13.75 -8.38
N VAL A 274 -21.13 -13.66 -7.32
CA VAL A 274 -21.12 -14.58 -6.17
C VAL A 274 -21.79 -13.98 -4.92
N ALA A 275 -21.89 -12.65 -4.85
CA ALA A 275 -22.64 -11.95 -3.82
C ALA A 275 -23.14 -10.59 -4.33
N ASP A 276 -24.26 -10.14 -3.78
CA ASP A 276 -24.86 -8.84 -4.00
C ASP A 276 -25.32 -8.31 -2.63
N GLN A 277 -24.83 -7.14 -2.23
CA GLN A 277 -25.14 -6.52 -0.96
C GLN A 277 -25.60 -5.08 -1.17
N GLU A 278 -26.82 -4.77 -0.75
CA GLU A 278 -27.33 -3.41 -0.72
C GLU A 278 -26.67 -2.61 0.42
N LEU A 279 -26.30 -1.37 0.13
CA LEU A 279 -25.75 -0.42 1.09
C LEU A 279 -26.40 0.96 0.90
N THR A 280 -26.68 1.65 2.00
CA THR A 280 -27.11 3.05 1.98
C THR A 280 -25.89 3.93 2.20
N LEU A 281 -25.67 4.87 1.29
CA LEU A 281 -24.51 5.75 1.32
C LEU A 281 -24.58 6.77 2.48
N PRO A 282 -23.49 6.94 3.25
CA PRO A 282 -23.44 7.84 4.42
C PRO A 282 -23.35 9.32 4.00
N ASP A 283 -23.09 10.22 4.95
CA ASP A 283 -22.86 11.63 4.66
C ASP A 283 -21.57 11.83 3.83
N ASP A 284 -21.51 12.91 3.05
CA ASP A 284 -20.39 13.17 2.13
C ASP A 284 -19.05 13.20 2.87
N GLY A 285 -18.06 12.46 2.35
CA GLY A 285 -16.74 12.35 2.94
C GLY A 285 -16.63 11.38 4.13
N GLU A 286 -17.72 10.79 4.61
CA GLU A 286 -17.66 9.72 5.62
C GLU A 286 -17.52 8.34 4.94
N PRO A 287 -16.51 7.53 5.30
CA PRO A 287 -16.38 6.18 4.77
C PRO A 287 -17.42 5.23 5.39
N ALA A 288 -18.15 4.48 4.56
CA ALA A 288 -18.97 3.35 5.00
C ALA A 288 -18.17 2.05 4.91
N THR A 289 -18.24 1.21 5.94
CA THR A 289 -17.71 -0.16 5.89
C THR A 289 -18.86 -1.13 5.69
N VAL A 290 -18.83 -1.87 4.59
CA VAL A 290 -19.83 -2.88 4.23
C VAL A 290 -19.19 -4.26 4.30
N ARG A 291 -19.82 -5.16 5.04
CA ARG A 291 -19.41 -6.56 5.14
C ARG A 291 -20.09 -7.37 4.06
N VAL A 292 -19.32 -7.92 3.13
CA VAL A 292 -19.85 -8.79 2.09
C VAL A 292 -19.43 -10.23 2.36
N ARG A 293 -20.38 -11.15 2.19
CA ARG A 293 -20.16 -12.58 2.37
C ARG A 293 -20.31 -13.33 1.06
N PHE A 294 -19.35 -14.20 0.74
CA PHE A 294 -19.40 -15.03 -0.46
C PHE A 294 -18.60 -16.32 -0.26
N THR A 295 -18.86 -17.33 -1.08
CA THR A 295 -18.16 -18.62 -1.01
C THR A 295 -17.19 -18.77 -2.17
N ALA A 296 -15.95 -19.14 -1.86
CA ALA A 296 -14.92 -19.44 -2.87
C ALA A 296 -15.10 -20.88 -3.40
N ALA A 297 -15.98 -21.08 -4.37
CA ALA A 297 -16.37 -22.42 -4.83
C ALA A 297 -15.30 -23.13 -5.67
N ASP A 298 -14.58 -22.38 -6.51
CA ASP A 298 -13.68 -22.93 -7.53
C ASP A 298 -12.21 -22.72 -7.15
N ALA A 299 -11.37 -23.74 -7.39
CA ALA A 299 -9.98 -23.76 -6.98
C ALA A 299 -9.03 -23.00 -7.93
N GLY A 300 -7.88 -22.57 -7.41
CA GLY A 300 -6.82 -21.88 -8.14
C GLY A 300 -6.69 -20.39 -7.76
N PRO A 301 -5.77 -19.65 -8.40
CA PRO A 301 -5.69 -18.20 -8.27
C PRO A 301 -6.93 -17.56 -8.92
N ARG A 302 -7.81 -16.96 -8.11
CA ARG A 302 -9.06 -16.34 -8.56
C ARG A 302 -8.97 -14.83 -8.41
N LEU A 303 -9.42 -14.10 -9.44
CA LEU A 303 -9.58 -12.64 -9.38
C LEU A 303 -11.02 -12.31 -8.99
N PHE A 304 -11.21 -11.87 -7.74
CA PHE A 304 -12.48 -11.34 -7.26
C PHE A 304 -12.57 -9.86 -7.60
N THR A 305 -13.66 -9.46 -8.24
CA THR A 305 -13.93 -8.06 -8.61
C THR A 305 -15.07 -7.55 -7.75
N PHE A 306 -14.80 -6.51 -6.96
CA PHE A 306 -15.78 -5.77 -6.18
C PHE A 306 -16.22 -4.59 -7.03
N ARG A 307 -17.52 -4.49 -7.31
CA ARG A 307 -18.08 -3.47 -8.20
C ARG A 307 -19.33 -2.84 -7.61
N ILE A 308 -19.42 -1.52 -7.67
CA ILE A 308 -20.66 -0.77 -7.48
C ILE A 308 -21.22 -0.40 -8.85
N THR A 309 -22.53 -0.54 -9.03
CA THR A 309 -23.17 -0.13 -10.29
C THR A 309 -23.07 1.39 -10.44
N ALA A 310 -22.61 1.85 -11.61
CA ALA A 310 -22.48 3.26 -11.94
C ALA A 310 -23.78 4.03 -11.70
N GLN A 311 -23.69 5.15 -10.98
CA GLN A 311 -24.83 6.01 -10.68
C GLN A 311 -25.01 7.13 -11.72
N PRO A 312 -26.22 7.69 -11.87
CA PRO A 312 -26.45 8.83 -12.75
C PRO A 312 -25.57 10.02 -12.38
N ASP A 313 -25.01 10.69 -13.39
CA ASP A 313 -24.13 11.87 -13.26
C ASP A 313 -22.80 11.61 -12.51
N GLU A 314 -22.36 10.35 -12.42
CA GLU A 314 -21.09 9.99 -11.80
C GLU A 314 -19.91 10.33 -12.72
N MET A 315 -18.89 10.98 -12.17
CA MET A 315 -17.77 11.47 -12.97
C MET A 315 -16.72 10.40 -13.29
N VAL A 316 -16.40 9.52 -12.32
CA VAL A 316 -15.29 8.55 -12.44
C VAL A 316 -15.77 7.15 -12.07
N THR A 317 -16.46 6.51 -13.01
CA THR A 317 -17.02 5.16 -12.79
C THR A 317 -15.96 4.08 -12.57
N GLN A 318 -14.70 4.34 -12.92
CA GLN A 318 -13.57 3.46 -12.65
C GLN A 318 -13.27 3.34 -11.14
N ASN A 319 -13.68 4.31 -10.33
CA ASN A 319 -13.51 4.27 -8.88
C ASN A 319 -14.45 3.25 -8.20
N ASN A 320 -15.49 2.82 -8.91
CA ASN A 320 -16.45 1.82 -8.43
C ASN A 320 -15.94 0.38 -8.49
N GLU A 321 -14.74 0.13 -9.00
CA GLU A 321 -14.21 -1.21 -9.20
C GLU A 321 -12.86 -1.44 -8.51
N ARG A 322 -12.75 -2.55 -7.80
CA ARG A 322 -11.49 -3.04 -7.20
C ARG A 322 -11.33 -4.53 -7.42
N HIS A 323 -10.09 -4.93 -7.66
CA HIS A 323 -9.75 -6.34 -7.83
C HIS A 323 -8.95 -6.86 -6.64
N ALA A 324 -9.24 -8.08 -6.22
CA ALA A 324 -8.49 -8.82 -5.21
C ALA A 324 -8.14 -10.21 -5.73
N LEU A 325 -6.85 -10.54 -5.73
CA LEU A 325 -6.38 -11.89 -6.06
C LEU A 325 -6.40 -12.75 -4.80
N ILE A 326 -7.22 -13.80 -4.79
CA ILE A 326 -7.31 -14.76 -3.70
C ILE A 326 -6.94 -16.14 -4.24
N VAL A 327 -5.99 -16.82 -3.58
CA VAL A 327 -5.60 -18.18 -3.94
C VAL A 327 -6.51 -19.18 -3.24
N VAL A 328 -7.36 -19.86 -4.01
CA VAL A 328 -8.25 -20.91 -3.49
C VAL A 328 -7.52 -22.25 -3.57
N GLU A 329 -7.15 -22.78 -2.41
CA GLU A 329 -6.42 -24.03 -2.29
C GLU A 329 -7.38 -25.23 -2.26
N ASP A 330 -7.16 -26.21 -3.14
CA ASP A 330 -7.85 -27.50 -3.14
C ASP A 330 -6.98 -28.57 -2.45
N ASN A 331 -6.54 -28.25 -1.24
CA ASN A 331 -5.72 -29.14 -0.42
C ASN A 331 -6.60 -29.89 0.59
N ARG A 332 -6.17 -31.09 0.96
CA ARG A 332 -6.73 -31.86 2.07
C ARG A 332 -5.91 -31.62 3.32
N GLU A 333 -6.33 -30.66 4.14
CA GLU A 333 -5.57 -30.23 5.28
C GLU A 333 -5.63 -31.23 6.44
N LYS A 334 -4.44 -31.61 6.91
CA LYS A 334 -4.27 -32.66 7.91
C LYS A 334 -4.45 -32.11 9.31
N ILE A 335 -5.35 -32.70 10.08
CA ILE A 335 -5.62 -32.39 11.48
C ILE A 335 -5.28 -33.61 12.32
N LEU A 336 -4.45 -33.44 13.34
CA LEU A 336 -4.19 -34.48 14.34
C LEU A 336 -5.15 -34.28 15.51
N TYR A 337 -6.00 -35.26 15.80
CA TYR A 337 -6.81 -35.28 17.02
C TYR A 337 -6.23 -36.30 17.99
N PHE A 338 -5.64 -35.81 19.07
CA PHE A 338 -5.12 -36.62 20.15
C PHE A 338 -6.11 -36.68 21.31
N GLU A 339 -6.65 -37.87 21.57
CA GLU A 339 -7.67 -38.11 22.58
C GLU A 339 -7.13 -39.04 23.69
N GLY A 340 -7.24 -38.61 24.94
CA GLY A 340 -6.73 -39.33 26.10
C GLY A 340 -7.69 -40.38 26.67
N GLU A 341 -8.97 -40.40 26.27
CA GLU A 341 -9.93 -41.41 26.69
C GLU A 341 -11.04 -41.69 25.66
N PRO A 342 -11.68 -42.88 25.68
CA PRO A 342 -12.71 -43.20 24.70
C PRO A 342 -14.02 -42.43 24.94
N ARG A 343 -14.21 -41.31 24.23
CA ARG A 343 -15.42 -40.45 24.28
C ARG A 343 -16.23 -40.50 22.99
N TRP A 344 -17.54 -40.31 23.10
CA TRP A 344 -18.45 -40.24 21.96
C TRP A 344 -18.12 -39.09 21.00
N GLU A 345 -17.64 -37.97 21.54
CA GLU A 345 -17.23 -36.77 20.78
C GLU A 345 -16.33 -37.12 19.59
N VAL A 346 -15.37 -38.04 19.76
CA VAL A 346 -14.50 -38.51 18.67
C VAL A 346 -15.29 -39.05 17.47
N LYS A 347 -16.31 -39.87 17.73
CA LYS A 347 -17.13 -40.48 16.68
C LYS A 347 -17.95 -39.44 15.93
N PHE A 348 -18.51 -38.49 16.66
CA PHE A 348 -19.39 -37.46 16.10
C PHE A 348 -18.62 -36.39 15.33
N LEU A 349 -17.45 -35.98 15.83
CA LEU A 349 -16.54 -35.09 15.12
C LEU A 349 -16.00 -35.75 13.84
N GLN A 350 -15.67 -37.05 13.87
CA GLN A 350 -15.32 -37.82 12.66
C GLN A 350 -16.44 -37.82 11.62
N ARG A 351 -17.68 -38.04 12.05
CA ARG A 351 -18.84 -38.04 11.16
C ARG A 351 -19.07 -36.65 10.56
N ALA A 352 -18.92 -35.59 11.35
CA ALA A 352 -19.10 -34.21 10.90
C ALA A 352 -18.17 -33.83 9.75
N VAL A 353 -16.93 -34.34 9.75
CA VAL A 353 -15.93 -34.04 8.71
C VAL A 353 -15.80 -35.12 7.64
N ALA A 354 -16.58 -36.21 7.71
CA ALA A 354 -16.43 -37.34 6.80
C ALA A 354 -16.67 -36.96 5.33
N ASP A 355 -17.64 -36.06 5.10
CA ASP A 355 -18.02 -35.57 3.77
C ASP A 355 -17.24 -34.31 3.36
N ASP A 356 -16.28 -33.86 4.17
CA ASP A 356 -15.47 -32.68 3.88
C ASP A 356 -14.26 -33.05 3.02
N GLU A 357 -14.25 -32.61 1.75
CA GLU A 357 -13.17 -32.93 0.82
C GLU A 357 -11.83 -32.28 1.22
N ASN A 358 -11.85 -31.14 1.90
CA ASN A 358 -10.67 -30.34 2.23
C ASN A 358 -10.09 -30.63 3.60
N LEU A 359 -10.74 -31.45 4.43
CA LEU A 359 -10.25 -31.82 5.74
C LEU A 359 -9.84 -33.30 5.79
N GLN A 360 -8.75 -33.55 6.49
CA GLN A 360 -8.25 -34.88 6.77
C GLN A 360 -8.00 -35.03 8.27
N LEU A 361 -8.95 -35.63 8.97
CA LEU A 361 -8.84 -35.89 10.40
C LEU A 361 -8.15 -37.24 10.68
N THR A 362 -7.00 -37.19 11.35
CA THR A 362 -6.29 -38.37 11.86
C THR A 362 -6.41 -38.38 13.39
N VAL A 363 -7.12 -39.37 13.93
CA VAL A 363 -7.35 -39.51 15.37
C VAL A 363 -6.40 -40.53 15.98
N LEU A 364 -5.80 -40.18 17.11
CA LEU A 364 -5.09 -41.08 18.02
C LEU A 364 -5.82 -41.10 19.36
N GLN A 365 -6.57 -42.16 19.61
CA GLN A 365 -7.35 -42.33 20.83
C GLN A 365 -6.66 -43.33 21.76
N ARG A 366 -6.42 -42.93 23.00
CA ARG A 366 -5.90 -43.84 24.02
C ARG A 366 -6.93 -44.90 24.38
N THR A 367 -6.53 -46.17 24.28
CA THR A 367 -7.36 -47.34 24.66
C THR A 367 -6.89 -48.00 25.94
N ALA A 368 -5.61 -47.89 26.25
CA ALA A 368 -5.00 -48.26 27.51
C ALA A 368 -3.71 -47.44 27.71
N GLU A 369 -3.09 -47.56 28.88
CA GLU A 369 -1.80 -46.93 29.15
C GLU A 369 -0.75 -47.32 28.10
N GLY A 370 -0.19 -46.32 27.42
CA GLY A 370 0.77 -46.50 26.32
C GLY A 370 0.20 -47.15 25.05
N LYS A 371 -1.11 -47.36 24.93
CA LYS A 371 -1.76 -47.95 23.75
C LYS A 371 -2.75 -47.00 23.11
N PHE A 372 -2.51 -46.68 21.83
CA PHE A 372 -3.35 -45.79 21.05
C PHE A 372 -3.98 -46.54 19.87
N MET A 373 -5.29 -46.37 19.72
CA MET A 373 -6.01 -46.73 18.52
C MET A 373 -5.95 -45.56 17.55
N ARG A 374 -5.49 -45.82 16.34
CA ARG A 374 -5.48 -44.84 15.26
C ARG A 374 -6.73 -45.01 14.41
N ILE A 375 -7.45 -43.92 14.18
CA ILE A 375 -8.64 -43.89 13.33
C ILE A 375 -8.45 -42.77 12.33
N GLY A 376 -8.39 -43.11 11.04
CA GLY A 376 -8.14 -42.15 9.98
C GLY A 376 -7.50 -42.77 8.73
N PRO A 377 -7.11 -41.93 7.76
CA PRO A 377 -6.58 -42.37 6.46
C PRO A 377 -5.34 -43.26 6.57
N ALA A 378 -5.18 -44.18 5.60
CA ALA A 378 -4.10 -45.16 5.60
C ALA A 378 -2.68 -44.54 5.43
N GLU A 379 -2.56 -43.34 4.88
CA GLU A 379 -1.27 -42.72 4.53
C GLU A 379 -0.39 -42.38 5.74
N ASP A 380 -0.98 -42.20 6.92
CA ASP A 380 -0.28 -41.91 8.16
C ASP A 380 -0.06 -43.18 9.03
N ALA A 381 -0.33 -44.37 8.48
CA ALA A 381 -0.37 -45.64 9.24
C ALA A 381 0.95 -46.05 9.89
N GLU A 382 2.07 -45.75 9.24
CA GLU A 382 3.39 -46.19 9.71
C GLU A 382 4.03 -45.18 10.69
N ARG A 383 3.51 -43.94 10.78
CA ARG A 383 4.23 -42.80 11.38
C ARG A 383 3.72 -42.35 12.75
N LEU A 384 2.58 -42.89 13.19
CA LEU A 384 1.98 -42.59 14.51
C LEU A 384 1.81 -43.85 15.38
N VAL A 385 2.58 -44.91 15.07
CA VAL A 385 2.52 -46.19 15.78
C VAL A 385 2.93 -46.04 17.25
N GLY A 386 3.80 -45.07 17.56
CA GLY A 386 4.33 -44.81 18.89
C GLY A 386 3.52 -43.83 19.75
N GLY A 387 2.38 -43.31 19.28
CA GLY A 387 1.60 -42.30 19.99
C GLY A 387 1.82 -40.88 19.47
N PHE A 388 1.87 -39.90 20.37
CA PHE A 388 2.01 -38.48 20.01
C PHE A 388 3.36 -38.21 19.33
N PRO A 389 3.43 -37.32 18.31
CA PRO A 389 4.68 -36.95 17.64
C PRO A 389 5.83 -36.64 18.60
N THR A 390 7.03 -37.13 18.26
CA THR A 390 8.22 -36.95 19.09
C THR A 390 9.17 -35.90 18.54
N THR A 391 8.96 -35.48 17.29
CA THR A 391 9.77 -34.48 16.58
C THR A 391 8.91 -33.37 16.01
N ARG A 392 9.47 -32.15 15.88
CA ARG A 392 8.79 -31.01 15.24
C ARG A 392 8.40 -31.35 13.81
N GLU A 393 9.25 -32.08 13.10
CA GLU A 393 9.03 -32.47 11.71
C GLU A 393 7.85 -33.41 11.51
N GLU A 394 7.47 -34.19 12.52
CA GLU A 394 6.27 -35.01 12.53
C GLU A 394 5.04 -34.17 12.83
N LEU A 395 5.08 -33.34 13.87
CA LEU A 395 3.94 -32.50 14.26
C LEU A 395 3.62 -31.43 13.20
N PHE A 396 4.64 -30.81 12.60
CA PHE A 396 4.50 -29.69 11.66
C PHE A 396 3.96 -30.10 10.28
N ARG A 397 3.72 -31.41 10.07
CA ARG A 397 2.99 -31.94 8.90
C ARG A 397 1.49 -31.74 9.01
N PHE A 398 0.99 -31.59 10.22
CA PHE A 398 -0.41 -31.25 10.47
C PHE A 398 -0.57 -29.73 10.39
N ARG A 399 -1.74 -29.27 9.97
CA ARG A 399 -2.13 -27.85 10.04
C ARG A 399 -2.73 -27.50 11.38
N ALA A 400 -3.38 -28.46 12.00
CA ALA A 400 -4.01 -28.27 13.30
C ALA A 400 -3.84 -29.48 14.21
N LEU A 401 -3.87 -29.19 15.52
CA LEU A 401 -3.84 -30.14 16.61
C LEU A 401 -5.10 -29.95 17.46
N VAL A 402 -5.85 -31.03 17.66
CA VAL A 402 -6.98 -31.10 18.59
C VAL A 402 -6.56 -31.96 19.78
N LEU A 403 -6.65 -31.41 20.99
CA LEU A 403 -6.38 -32.13 22.24
C LEU A 403 -7.71 -32.38 22.97
N GLY A 404 -8.00 -33.66 23.24
CA GLY A 404 -9.18 -34.07 24.01
C GLY A 404 -8.80 -34.90 25.23
N SER A 405 -9.30 -34.49 26.41
CA SER A 405 -9.21 -35.19 27.70
C SER A 405 -7.92 -35.98 27.92
N ILE A 406 -6.78 -35.28 27.82
CA ILE A 406 -5.43 -35.86 27.92
C ILE A 406 -4.63 -35.06 28.95
N GLU A 407 -4.09 -35.73 29.97
CA GLU A 407 -3.34 -35.05 31.02
C GLU A 407 -1.98 -34.49 30.54
N ALA A 408 -1.58 -33.33 31.06
CA ALA A 408 -0.33 -32.66 30.67
C ALA A 408 0.92 -33.51 30.97
N ASN A 409 0.88 -34.30 32.06
CA ASN A 409 1.99 -35.15 32.50
C ASN A 409 2.30 -36.31 31.54
N TYR A 410 1.41 -36.63 30.60
CA TYR A 410 1.66 -37.59 29.55
C TYR A 410 2.73 -37.09 28.58
N PHE A 411 2.75 -35.79 28.33
CA PHE A 411 3.70 -35.16 27.41
C PHE A 411 5.04 -34.93 28.11
N THR A 412 6.12 -35.13 27.38
CA THR A 412 7.43 -34.68 27.86
C THR A 412 7.48 -33.14 27.88
N PRO A 413 8.37 -32.52 28.69
CA PRO A 413 8.57 -31.08 28.66
C PRO A 413 8.98 -30.53 27.29
N ASP A 414 9.62 -31.36 26.45
CA ASP A 414 9.93 -31.01 25.06
C ASP A 414 8.68 -31.06 24.17
N GLN A 415 7.77 -32.02 24.36
CA GLN A 415 6.51 -32.10 23.61
C GLN A 415 5.56 -30.95 23.96
N LEU A 416 5.46 -30.54 25.23
CA LEU A 416 4.66 -29.37 25.62
C LEU A 416 5.20 -28.09 24.95
N ARG A 417 6.52 -27.90 24.93
CA ARG A 417 7.15 -26.79 24.18
C ARG A 417 6.89 -26.91 22.68
N MET A 418 6.98 -28.10 22.12
CA MET A 418 6.70 -28.35 20.71
C MET A 418 5.27 -27.99 20.32
N ILE A 419 4.28 -28.24 21.18
CA ILE A 419 2.88 -27.82 20.96
C ILE A 419 2.79 -26.29 20.96
N SER A 420 3.49 -25.61 21.88
CA SER A 420 3.56 -24.15 21.88
C SER A 420 4.20 -23.61 20.59
N ASP A 421 5.35 -24.15 20.20
CA ASP A 421 6.08 -23.73 18.99
C ASP A 421 5.28 -24.03 17.71
N PHE A 422 4.49 -25.11 17.70
CA PHE A 422 3.59 -25.45 16.61
C PHE A 422 2.58 -24.33 16.32
N VAL A 423 2.08 -23.67 17.36
CA VAL A 423 1.18 -22.52 17.20
C VAL A 423 1.99 -21.24 16.96
N ALA A 424 2.97 -20.96 17.81
CA ALA A 424 3.68 -19.69 17.83
C ALA A 424 4.58 -19.45 16.61
N GLU A 425 5.39 -20.45 16.24
CA GLU A 425 6.42 -20.32 15.19
C GLU A 425 5.94 -20.89 13.86
N ARG A 426 5.35 -22.08 13.88
CA ARG A 426 4.87 -22.76 12.66
C ARG A 426 3.57 -22.16 12.14
N GLY A 427 2.80 -21.49 12.99
CA GLY A 427 1.52 -20.89 12.63
C GLY A 427 0.36 -21.87 12.56
N GLY A 428 0.47 -23.04 13.21
CA GLY A 428 -0.59 -24.05 13.26
C GLY A 428 -1.77 -23.64 14.14
N GLY A 429 -2.90 -24.34 13.96
CA GLY A 429 -4.08 -24.19 14.79
C GLY A 429 -4.10 -25.17 15.97
N LEU A 430 -4.34 -24.71 17.19
CA LEU A 430 -4.61 -25.57 18.36
C LEU A 430 -6.08 -25.47 18.77
N LEU A 431 -6.72 -26.60 19.04
CA LEU A 431 -8.03 -26.67 19.68
C LEU A 431 -7.95 -27.59 20.89
N MET A 432 -8.37 -27.11 22.05
CA MET A 432 -8.47 -27.92 23.26
C MET A 432 -9.93 -28.11 23.65
N LEU A 433 -10.33 -29.37 23.81
CA LEU A 433 -11.69 -29.78 24.17
C LEU A 433 -11.81 -30.01 25.68
N GLY A 434 -12.98 -29.69 26.23
CA GLY A 434 -13.32 -29.93 27.62
C GLY A 434 -13.32 -31.40 27.98
N GLY A 435 -12.98 -31.72 29.22
CA GLY A 435 -12.88 -33.09 29.73
C GLY A 435 -12.19 -33.13 31.09
N GLN A 436 -12.33 -34.28 31.77
CA GLN A 436 -11.81 -34.49 33.13
C GLN A 436 -10.29 -34.36 33.24
N ARG A 437 -9.57 -34.49 32.12
CA ARG A 437 -8.11 -34.38 32.04
C ARG A 437 -7.65 -33.24 31.15
N SER A 438 -8.53 -32.27 30.88
CA SER A 438 -8.21 -31.08 30.10
C SER A 438 -7.98 -29.87 31.01
N PHE A 439 -7.41 -28.79 30.47
CA PHE A 439 -7.27 -27.49 31.15
C PHE A 439 -6.61 -27.59 32.55
N ALA A 440 -7.15 -26.92 33.57
CA ALA A 440 -6.57 -26.92 34.92
C ALA A 440 -6.59 -28.32 35.54
N GLU A 441 -7.70 -29.05 35.37
CA GLU A 441 -7.93 -30.41 35.84
C GLU A 441 -6.95 -31.42 35.21
N GLY A 442 -6.49 -31.13 33.99
CA GLY A 442 -5.45 -31.87 33.28
C GLY A 442 -4.02 -31.55 33.71
N GLY A 443 -3.81 -30.57 34.58
CA GLY A 443 -2.49 -30.12 35.04
C GLY A 443 -1.73 -29.27 34.01
N TYR A 444 -2.44 -28.52 33.17
CA TYR A 444 -1.82 -27.64 32.18
C TYR A 444 -1.33 -26.31 32.73
N VAL A 445 -1.67 -25.95 33.97
CA VAL A 445 -1.20 -24.72 34.61
C VAL A 445 0.32 -24.73 34.75
N GLY A 446 0.96 -23.61 34.43
CA GLY A 446 2.40 -23.43 34.37
C GLY A 446 3.09 -24.14 33.21
N THR A 447 2.34 -24.74 32.27
CA THR A 447 2.92 -25.40 31.09
C THR A 447 3.00 -24.45 29.89
N PRO A 448 3.91 -24.67 28.92
CA PRO A 448 3.94 -23.89 27.68
C PRO A 448 2.64 -23.92 26.87
N VAL A 449 1.79 -24.94 27.08
CA VAL A 449 0.49 -25.02 26.40
C VAL A 449 -0.50 -24.03 27.00
N GLU A 450 -0.45 -23.77 28.31
CA GLU A 450 -1.27 -22.73 28.94
C GLU A 450 -1.06 -21.38 28.27
N ASP A 451 0.19 -20.96 28.05
CA ASP A 451 0.53 -19.68 27.42
C ASP A 451 -0.24 -19.47 26.10
N VAL A 452 -0.39 -20.53 25.33
CA VAL A 452 -1.05 -20.54 24.02
C VAL A 452 -2.57 -20.57 24.10
N LEU A 453 -3.17 -21.10 25.18
CA LEU A 453 -4.63 -21.18 25.32
C LEU A 453 -5.26 -19.81 25.57
N PRO A 454 -6.45 -19.51 24.98
CA PRO A 454 -7.14 -18.22 25.10
C PRO A 454 -7.81 -17.95 26.45
N VAL A 455 -7.64 -18.84 27.42
CA VAL A 455 -8.39 -18.89 28.67
C VAL A 455 -7.45 -18.82 29.85
N VAL A 456 -7.92 -18.25 30.95
CA VAL A 456 -7.19 -18.24 32.22
C VAL A 456 -7.48 -19.57 32.93
N LEU A 457 -6.43 -20.29 33.32
CA LEU A 457 -6.55 -21.52 34.09
C LEU A 457 -6.34 -21.20 35.57
N ASP A 458 -7.25 -21.68 36.42
CA ASP A 458 -7.17 -21.47 37.86
C ASP A 458 -6.98 -22.81 38.58
N GLU A 459 -5.86 -22.99 39.29
CA GLU A 459 -5.60 -24.18 40.10
C GLU A 459 -6.57 -24.30 41.29
N SER A 460 -7.08 -23.19 41.81
CA SER A 460 -7.96 -23.20 42.99
C SER A 460 -9.33 -23.82 42.71
N ALA A 461 -9.71 -23.95 41.43
CA ALA A 461 -10.93 -24.64 41.00
C ALA A 461 -10.84 -26.17 41.14
N VAL A 462 -9.63 -26.74 41.21
CA VAL A 462 -9.37 -28.19 41.25
C VAL A 462 -9.51 -28.77 42.67
N ASP A 463 -9.23 -27.97 43.70
CA ASP A 463 -9.24 -28.39 45.12
C ASP A 463 -10.58 -28.11 45.84
N GLY A 464 -11.55 -27.50 45.17
CA GLY A 464 -12.86 -27.15 45.74
C GLY A 464 -13.90 -28.27 45.65
N GLU A 465 -14.92 -28.25 46.53
CA GLU A 465 -16.19 -29.00 46.36
C GLU A 465 -17.04 -28.40 45.20
N SER A 466 -16.44 -28.18 44.04
CA SER A 466 -17.15 -27.73 42.84
C SER A 466 -17.94 -28.89 42.23
N ASP A 467 -19.13 -28.61 41.69
CA ASP A 467 -19.90 -29.61 40.96
C ASP A 467 -19.05 -30.21 39.84
N PHE A 468 -19.09 -31.55 39.71
CA PHE A 468 -18.31 -32.31 38.71
C PHE A 468 -18.51 -31.80 37.28
N PHE A 469 -19.61 -31.12 37.02
CA PHE A 469 -19.92 -30.45 35.78
C PHE A 469 -21.06 -29.43 35.96
N VAL A 470 -21.17 -28.48 35.04
CA VAL A 470 -22.28 -27.52 34.96
C VAL A 470 -23.02 -27.71 33.63
N GLU A 471 -24.34 -27.89 33.71
CA GLU A 471 -25.22 -27.92 32.55
C GLU A 471 -25.67 -26.49 32.22
N THR A 472 -25.49 -26.05 30.98
CA THR A 472 -25.84 -24.69 30.55
C THR A 472 -26.32 -24.64 29.10
N ASP A 473 -27.23 -23.70 28.83
CA ASP A 473 -27.52 -23.25 27.47
C ASP A 473 -26.32 -22.47 26.89
N VAL A 474 -26.23 -22.40 25.56
CA VAL A 474 -25.17 -21.68 24.86
C VAL A 474 -25.71 -20.42 24.20
N ARG A 475 -24.95 -19.33 24.31
CA ARG A 475 -25.25 -18.07 23.61
C ARG A 475 -24.04 -17.58 22.85
N ALA A 476 -24.29 -17.05 21.66
CA ALA A 476 -23.26 -16.34 20.90
C ALA A 476 -23.05 -14.95 21.49
N THR A 477 -21.79 -14.58 21.73
CA THR A 477 -21.43 -13.21 22.10
C THR A 477 -21.59 -12.28 20.88
N ARG A 478 -21.46 -10.97 21.06
CA ARG A 478 -21.41 -10.03 19.93
C ARG A 478 -20.32 -10.40 18.91
N ALA A 479 -19.17 -10.88 19.39
CA ALA A 479 -18.09 -11.32 18.50
C ALA A 479 -18.45 -12.64 17.80
N GLY A 480 -18.99 -13.62 18.54
CA GLY A 480 -19.42 -14.90 17.98
C GLY A 480 -20.58 -14.80 16.99
N GLY A 481 -21.49 -13.84 17.17
CA GLY A 481 -22.60 -13.61 16.25
C GLY A 481 -22.14 -13.24 14.83
N THR A 482 -20.94 -12.68 14.69
CA THR A 482 -20.35 -12.30 13.40
C THR A 482 -19.20 -13.21 12.94
N HIS A 483 -18.78 -14.16 13.79
CA HIS A 483 -17.58 -14.94 13.53
C HIS A 483 -17.89 -16.16 12.64
N PRO A 484 -17.12 -16.41 11.55
CA PRO A 484 -17.43 -17.50 10.61
C PRO A 484 -17.47 -18.90 11.24
N SER A 485 -16.68 -19.14 12.28
CA SER A 485 -16.62 -20.46 12.94
C SER A 485 -17.86 -20.79 13.78
N THR A 486 -18.63 -19.78 14.20
CA THR A 486 -19.82 -19.92 15.08
C THR A 486 -21.11 -19.64 14.34
N GLN A 487 -21.04 -19.28 13.07
CA GLN A 487 -22.20 -19.17 12.23
C GLN A 487 -22.69 -20.59 11.89
N ILE A 488 -23.88 -20.98 12.35
CA ILE A 488 -24.46 -22.32 12.19
C ILE A 488 -25.67 -22.33 11.26
N ALA A 489 -26.08 -21.17 10.76
CA ALA A 489 -27.13 -21.00 9.75
C ALA A 489 -26.64 -20.14 8.56
N GLU A 490 -27.53 -19.84 7.61
CA GLU A 490 -27.22 -19.03 6.42
C GLU A 490 -26.95 -17.56 6.78
N THR A 491 -27.77 -16.98 7.66
CA THR A 491 -27.63 -15.60 8.10
C THR A 491 -27.14 -15.51 9.55
N GLU A 492 -26.61 -14.35 9.95
CA GLU A 492 -26.20 -14.11 11.35
C GLU A 492 -27.38 -14.13 12.31
N GLU A 493 -28.53 -13.58 11.88
CA GLU A 493 -29.75 -13.54 12.69
C GLU A 493 -30.31 -14.94 12.92
N ASP A 494 -30.44 -15.74 11.85
CA ASP A 494 -30.87 -17.14 11.96
C ASP A 494 -29.89 -17.96 12.80
N SER A 495 -28.58 -17.69 12.67
CA SER A 495 -27.58 -18.38 13.46
C SER A 495 -27.70 -18.05 14.95
N GLN A 496 -27.98 -16.80 15.31
CA GLN A 496 -28.19 -16.38 16.70
C GLN A 496 -29.45 -16.99 17.28
N ALA A 497 -30.55 -17.00 16.52
CA ALA A 497 -31.78 -17.67 16.91
C ALA A 497 -31.54 -19.18 17.11
N ARG A 498 -30.78 -19.80 16.21
CA ARG A 498 -30.49 -21.23 16.26
C ARG A 498 -29.69 -21.64 17.49
N TRP A 499 -28.75 -20.81 17.95
CA TRP A 499 -28.00 -21.07 19.19
C TRP A 499 -28.92 -21.20 20.42
N LEU A 500 -30.04 -20.48 20.45
CA LEU A 500 -31.00 -20.51 21.55
C LEU A 500 -31.91 -21.75 21.54
N GLU A 501 -32.00 -22.46 20.42
CA GLU A 501 -32.81 -23.67 20.26
C GLU A 501 -32.03 -24.95 20.58
N LEU A 502 -30.70 -24.85 20.69
CA LEU A 502 -29.86 -26.01 20.94
C LEU A 502 -30.02 -26.50 22.39
N PRO A 503 -30.06 -27.83 22.60
CA PRO A 503 -30.07 -28.43 23.92
C PRO A 503 -28.89 -27.93 24.78
N PRO A 504 -29.06 -27.90 26.11
CA PRO A 504 -27.99 -27.56 27.02
C PRO A 504 -26.83 -28.56 26.88
N ILE A 505 -25.65 -28.08 27.22
CA ILE A 505 -24.39 -28.83 27.18
C ILE A 505 -23.74 -28.86 28.55
N THR A 506 -22.81 -29.78 28.72
CA THR A 506 -22.08 -29.99 29.95
C THR A 506 -20.67 -29.41 29.86
N LEU A 507 -20.40 -28.41 30.69
CA LEU A 507 -19.08 -27.85 30.95
C LEU A 507 -18.45 -28.61 32.11
N VAL A 508 -17.35 -29.31 31.82
CA VAL A 508 -16.55 -29.99 32.86
C VAL A 508 -15.51 -29.03 33.43
N ASN A 509 -14.95 -28.18 32.58
CA ASN A 509 -13.94 -27.20 32.96
C ASN A 509 -14.62 -25.83 33.09
N GLN A 510 -14.80 -25.37 34.32
CA GLN A 510 -15.56 -24.13 34.62
C GLN A 510 -14.70 -22.89 34.41
N ILE A 511 -14.46 -22.55 33.15
CA ILE A 511 -13.63 -21.40 32.78
C ILE A 511 -14.48 -20.13 32.78
N GLN A 512 -14.11 -19.17 33.63
CA GLN A 512 -14.81 -17.88 33.77
C GLN A 512 -14.17 -16.80 32.90
N ASP A 513 -12.83 -16.77 32.86
CA ASP A 513 -12.08 -15.67 32.25
C ASP A 513 -11.31 -16.08 30.99
N VAL A 514 -11.30 -15.17 30.02
CA VAL A 514 -10.41 -15.22 28.84
C VAL A 514 -9.18 -14.34 29.06
N LYS A 515 -8.05 -14.68 28.42
CA LYS A 515 -6.82 -13.88 28.53
C LYS A 515 -6.95 -12.51 27.87
N PRO A 516 -6.14 -11.51 28.26
CA PRO A 516 -6.07 -10.24 27.54
C PRO A 516 -5.70 -10.44 26.06
N GLY A 517 -6.57 -10.01 25.15
CA GLY A 517 -6.39 -10.19 23.70
C GLY A 517 -7.05 -11.44 23.13
N ALA A 518 -7.62 -12.30 23.98
CA ALA A 518 -8.52 -13.37 23.56
C ALA A 518 -9.96 -12.85 23.42
N THR A 519 -10.73 -13.51 22.55
CA THR A 519 -12.12 -13.18 22.26
C THR A 519 -12.99 -14.38 22.62
N SER A 520 -13.98 -14.17 23.49
CA SER A 520 -15.03 -15.16 23.73
C SER A 520 -16.05 -15.11 22.59
N LEU A 521 -16.27 -16.24 21.93
CA LEU A 521 -17.22 -16.40 20.82
C LEU A 521 -18.56 -16.94 21.33
N LEU A 522 -18.53 -17.93 22.23
CA LEU A 522 -19.72 -18.51 22.84
C LEU A 522 -19.57 -18.49 24.36
N THR A 523 -20.67 -18.22 25.07
CA THR A 523 -20.75 -18.21 26.54
C THR A 523 -21.95 -19.03 27.02
N SER A 524 -21.99 -19.31 28.32
CA SER A 524 -23.18 -19.82 29.00
C SER A 524 -24.36 -18.85 28.87
N GLY A 525 -25.57 -19.34 29.12
CA GLY A 525 -26.79 -18.54 29.06
C GLY A 525 -26.75 -17.32 29.98
N ASP A 526 -26.14 -17.43 31.16
CA ASP A 526 -25.95 -16.34 32.12
C ASP A 526 -24.66 -15.52 31.89
N GLU A 527 -23.92 -15.81 30.82
CA GLU A 527 -22.65 -15.18 30.44
C GLU A 527 -21.52 -15.33 31.48
N SER A 528 -21.66 -16.23 32.46
CA SER A 528 -20.68 -16.45 33.53
C SER A 528 -19.53 -17.38 33.14
N LEU A 529 -19.75 -18.28 32.18
CA LEU A 529 -18.79 -19.28 31.73
C LEU A 529 -18.49 -19.15 30.23
N VAL A 530 -17.24 -19.41 29.88
CA VAL A 530 -16.75 -19.47 28.51
C VAL A 530 -17.10 -20.82 27.90
N VAL A 531 -17.78 -20.84 26.76
CA VAL A 531 -18.10 -22.06 26.00
C VAL A 531 -17.15 -22.23 24.81
N LEU A 532 -16.79 -21.15 24.12
CA LEU A 532 -15.79 -21.15 23.07
C LEU A 532 -15.02 -19.84 23.08
N ALA A 533 -13.71 -19.89 23.24
CA ALA A 533 -12.83 -18.74 23.13
C ALA A 533 -11.74 -18.98 22.09
N PHE A 534 -11.24 -17.88 21.52
CA PHE A 534 -10.18 -17.88 20.52
C PHE A 534 -9.17 -16.77 20.81
N GLN A 535 -7.90 -17.03 20.50
CA GLN A 535 -6.89 -15.98 20.36
C GLN A 535 -5.91 -16.30 19.21
N ARG A 536 -5.32 -15.25 18.63
CA ARG A 536 -4.10 -15.40 17.83
C ARG A 536 -2.90 -15.45 18.77
N TYR A 537 -1.97 -16.35 18.48
CA TYR A 537 -0.74 -16.51 19.27
C TYR A 537 0.44 -16.75 18.33
N GLY A 538 1.42 -15.85 18.36
CA GLY A 538 2.51 -15.84 17.38
C GLY A 538 1.97 -15.77 15.94
N ALA A 539 2.41 -16.68 15.09
CA ALA A 539 1.94 -16.82 13.70
C ALA A 539 0.64 -17.64 13.56
N GLY A 540 0.15 -18.26 14.65
CA GLY A 540 -0.95 -19.22 14.64
C GLY A 540 -2.14 -18.77 15.45
N LYS A 541 -2.98 -19.74 15.82
CA LYS A 541 -4.20 -19.52 16.60
C LYS A 541 -4.55 -20.69 17.51
N ALA A 542 -5.23 -20.35 18.59
CA ALA A 542 -5.67 -21.32 19.58
C ALA A 542 -7.15 -21.11 19.94
N LEU A 543 -7.88 -22.21 20.10
CA LEU A 543 -9.25 -22.24 20.59
C LEU A 543 -9.34 -23.11 21.84
N ALA A 544 -10.19 -22.67 22.77
CA ALA A 544 -10.62 -23.45 23.92
C ALA A 544 -12.12 -23.68 23.82
N PHE A 545 -12.53 -24.95 23.84
CA PHE A 545 -13.92 -25.37 23.84
C PHE A 545 -14.14 -26.29 25.05
N PRO A 546 -14.32 -25.75 26.28
CA PRO A 546 -14.44 -26.50 27.54
C PRO A 546 -15.70 -27.38 27.70
N VAL A 547 -16.32 -27.74 26.58
CA VAL A 547 -17.49 -28.62 26.49
C VAL A 547 -17.04 -30.06 26.31
N GLN A 548 -17.68 -31.00 27.02
CA GLN A 548 -17.39 -32.43 26.89
C GLN A 548 -18.30 -33.17 25.90
N ASP A 549 -19.53 -32.68 25.71
CA ASP A 549 -20.63 -33.47 25.15
C ASP A 549 -21.41 -32.74 24.05
N SER A 550 -20.70 -31.99 23.19
CA SER A 550 -21.33 -31.29 22.06
C SER A 550 -22.05 -32.23 21.09
N TRP A 551 -21.67 -33.51 21.05
CA TRP A 551 -22.38 -34.58 20.34
C TRP A 551 -23.88 -34.70 20.71
N MET A 552 -24.30 -34.20 21.87
CA MET A 552 -25.72 -34.15 22.25
C MET A 552 -26.54 -33.28 21.29
N TRP A 553 -25.94 -32.28 20.63
CA TRP A 553 -26.62 -31.49 19.60
C TRP A 553 -27.01 -32.28 18.35
N GLN A 554 -26.53 -33.52 18.20
CA GLN A 554 -27.02 -34.43 17.16
C GLN A 554 -27.95 -35.53 17.71
N MET A 555 -27.83 -35.88 18.99
CA MET A 555 -28.49 -37.07 19.56
C MET A 555 -29.62 -36.76 20.54
N HIS A 556 -29.81 -35.50 20.93
CA HIS A 556 -30.87 -35.10 21.83
C HIS A 556 -32.24 -35.36 21.21
N ALA A 557 -33.22 -35.76 22.05
CA ALA A 557 -34.55 -36.14 21.57
C ALA A 557 -35.31 -34.99 20.87
N ASP A 558 -34.99 -33.76 21.24
CA ASP A 558 -35.61 -32.54 20.70
C ASP A 558 -34.99 -32.09 19.36
N ILE A 559 -33.90 -32.71 18.92
CA ILE A 559 -33.25 -32.39 17.65
C ILE A 559 -33.78 -33.30 16.53
N PRO A 560 -34.21 -32.73 15.39
CA PRO A 560 -34.59 -33.52 14.22
C PRO A 560 -33.44 -34.40 13.72
N VAL A 561 -33.76 -35.59 13.20
CA VAL A 561 -32.73 -36.55 12.72
C VAL A 561 -31.90 -36.02 11.55
N ASP A 562 -32.50 -35.16 10.73
CA ASP A 562 -31.86 -34.55 9.55
C ASP A 562 -31.14 -33.22 9.88
N ASP A 563 -31.07 -32.85 11.16
CA ASP A 563 -30.43 -31.63 11.59
C ASP A 563 -28.90 -31.72 11.48
N LEU A 564 -28.30 -30.78 10.75
CA LEU A 564 -26.86 -30.73 10.51
C LEU A 564 -26.17 -29.58 11.26
N THR A 565 -26.80 -29.03 12.31
CA THR A 565 -26.24 -27.89 13.07
C THR A 565 -24.88 -28.25 13.67
N HIS A 566 -24.79 -29.42 14.31
CA HIS A 566 -23.56 -29.94 14.90
C HIS A 566 -22.46 -30.14 13.83
N GLU A 567 -22.78 -30.79 12.71
CA GLU A 567 -21.84 -31.01 11.61
C GLU A 567 -21.39 -29.71 10.96
N THR A 568 -22.28 -28.72 10.87
CA THR A 568 -21.97 -27.41 10.31
C THR A 568 -21.01 -26.65 11.22
N LEU A 569 -21.24 -26.66 12.53
CA LEU A 569 -20.33 -26.07 13.51
C LEU A 569 -18.94 -26.67 13.39
N TRP A 570 -18.81 -27.99 13.47
CA TRP A 570 -17.50 -28.66 13.46
C TRP A 570 -16.76 -28.49 12.15
N ARG A 571 -17.44 -28.56 11.00
CA ARG A 571 -16.81 -28.28 9.69
C ARG A 571 -16.29 -26.86 9.61
N ARG A 572 -17.10 -25.87 9.99
CA ARG A 572 -16.69 -24.45 9.96
C ARG A 572 -15.56 -24.18 10.94
N LEU A 573 -15.64 -24.71 12.15
CA LEU A 573 -14.62 -24.53 13.19
C LEU A 573 -13.28 -25.16 12.78
N LEU A 574 -13.29 -26.38 12.23
CA LEU A 574 -12.05 -27.06 11.80
C LEU A 574 -11.48 -26.48 10.51
N ARG A 575 -12.31 -26.10 9.53
CA ARG A 575 -11.88 -25.33 8.35
C ARG A 575 -11.21 -24.03 8.77
N TRP A 576 -11.87 -23.30 9.67
CA TRP A 576 -11.31 -22.07 10.20
C TRP A 576 -10.02 -22.32 10.97
N LEU A 577 -9.90 -23.41 11.75
CA LEU A 577 -8.70 -23.79 12.49
C LEU A 577 -7.49 -24.02 11.58
N VAL A 578 -7.66 -24.60 10.39
CA VAL A 578 -6.58 -24.85 9.42
C VAL A 578 -6.36 -23.70 8.44
N ASP A 579 -7.30 -22.77 8.33
CA ASP A 579 -7.25 -21.66 7.39
C ASP A 579 -6.06 -20.72 7.66
N GLY A 580 -5.45 -20.19 6.60
CA GLY A 580 -4.31 -19.27 6.71
C GLY A 580 -3.03 -19.85 7.35
N VAL A 581 -2.98 -21.16 7.63
CA VAL A 581 -1.76 -21.80 8.16
C VAL A 581 -0.71 -21.84 7.03
N PRO A 582 0.48 -21.23 7.19
CA PRO A 582 1.47 -21.13 6.11
C PRO A 582 1.87 -22.49 5.55
N ALA A 583 1.96 -22.64 4.23
CA ALA A 583 2.61 -23.81 3.64
C ALA A 583 4.06 -23.91 4.16
N ARG A 584 4.58 -25.13 4.34
CA ARG A 584 5.93 -25.35 4.89
C ARG A 584 6.97 -24.64 4.02
N HIS A 585 7.57 -23.56 4.51
CA HIS A 585 8.81 -23.04 3.94
C HIS A 585 9.93 -24.02 4.30
N TRP A 586 10.63 -24.51 3.28
CA TRP A 586 11.74 -25.45 3.38
C TRP A 586 13.04 -24.73 3.74
#